data_AF-A0A316YY49-F1
#
_entry.id   AF-A0A316YY49-F1
#
_cell.length_a   1.000
_cell.length_b   1.000
_cell.length_c   1.000
_cell.angle_alpha   90.00
_cell.angle_beta   90.00
_cell.angle_gamma   90.00
#
_symmetry.space_group_name_H-M   'P 1'
#
loop_
_entity.id
_entity.type
_entity.pdbx_description
1 polymer ?
#
loop_
_entity_poly.entity_id
_entity_poly.type
_entity_poly.pdbx_seq_one_letter_code
_entity_poly.pdbx_strand_id
1 'polypeptide(L)'
;MRLLRSLFLLLLVAAALVSVVSASWDKDDFEIFELQNALEKDEGQGTTFYSILNLTRSASINDIRKAYRARSKELHPDKHPHDSKATKRFERLGVINKILRDERRDRYDHFLTNGFPRWRGTGYYYSRFRPSLAFVLLFIIAATSGVQLLIKMINWRRDVSRLESLRTTAKIMAWGPRF
;
A
#
# COMPACT_ATOMS: atom_id res chain seq x y z
N MET A 1 7.75 23.08 -29.15
CA MET A 1 7.09 23.04 -27.81
C MET A 1 5.83 22.16 -27.74
N ARG A 2 4.97 22.10 -28.78
CA ARG A 2 3.77 21.24 -28.77
C ARG A 2 4.09 19.73 -28.74
N LEU A 3 5.07 19.29 -29.53
CA LEU A 3 5.49 17.88 -29.61
C LEU A 3 6.09 17.33 -28.30
N LEU A 4 6.82 18.18 -27.55
CA LEU A 4 7.39 17.78 -26.25
C LEU A 4 6.32 17.60 -25.17
N ARG A 5 5.23 18.40 -25.24
CA ARG A 5 4.09 18.30 -24.33
C ARG A 5 3.23 17.06 -24.60
N SER A 6 3.01 16.71 -25.88
CA SER A 6 2.26 15.50 -26.24
C SER A 6 3.01 14.22 -25.90
N LEU A 7 4.34 14.20 -26.07
CA LEU A 7 5.17 13.06 -25.68
C LEU A 7 5.16 12.85 -24.15
N PHE A 8 5.27 13.92 -23.38
CA PHE A 8 5.20 13.88 -21.91
C PHE A 8 3.83 13.40 -21.39
N LEU A 9 2.74 13.86 -22.02
CA LEU A 9 1.38 13.40 -21.68
C LEU A 9 1.18 11.90 -22.01
N LEU A 10 1.69 11.43 -23.15
CA LEU A 10 1.66 10.00 -23.50
C LEU A 10 2.45 9.13 -22.50
N LEU A 11 3.60 9.62 -22.03
CA LEU A 11 4.43 8.91 -21.05
C LEU A 11 3.76 8.86 -19.67
N LEU A 12 3.06 9.94 -19.27
CA LEU A 12 2.25 9.96 -18.05
C LEU A 12 1.06 8.99 -18.11
N VAL A 13 0.37 8.92 -19.25
CA VAL A 13 -0.74 7.98 -19.45
C VAL A 13 -0.23 6.53 -19.46
N ALA A 14 0.91 6.26 -20.10
CA ALA A 14 1.54 4.94 -20.07
C ALA A 14 1.96 4.53 -18.65
N ALA A 15 2.54 5.46 -17.87
CA ALA A 15 2.88 5.21 -16.46
C ALA A 15 1.64 4.97 -15.58
N ALA A 16 0.52 5.65 -15.87
CA ALA A 16 -0.74 5.43 -15.18
C ALA A 16 -1.43 4.11 -15.54
N LEU A 17 -1.17 3.55 -16.73
CA LEU A 17 -1.70 2.25 -17.15
C LEU A 17 -0.91 1.07 -16.57
N VAL A 18 0.41 1.22 -16.38
CA VAL A 18 1.27 0.17 -15.81
C VAL A 18 0.97 -0.11 -14.32
N SER A 19 0.39 0.84 -13.58
CA SER A 19 0.03 0.63 -12.17
C SER A 19 -1.20 -0.27 -11.96
N VAL A 20 -1.98 -0.56 -13.00
CA VAL A 20 -3.25 -1.30 -12.89
C VAL A 20 -3.07 -2.84 -12.94
N VAL A 21 -1.89 -3.36 -13.30
CA VAL A 21 -1.62 -4.82 -13.32
C VAL A 21 -1.01 -5.27 -11.99
N SER A 22 -1.71 -5.01 -10.90
CA SER A 22 -1.43 -5.62 -9.61
C SER A 22 -2.50 -6.67 -9.36
N ALA A 23 -2.12 -7.93 -9.15
CA ALA A 23 -2.99 -8.89 -8.48
C ALA A 23 -3.39 -8.28 -7.13
N SER A 24 -4.55 -7.63 -7.09
CA SER A 24 -5.06 -6.96 -5.91
C SER A 24 -5.49 -8.05 -4.95
N TRP A 25 -4.83 -8.14 -3.80
CA TRP A 25 -5.30 -8.99 -2.71
C TRP A 25 -6.74 -8.65 -2.36
N ASP A 26 -7.52 -9.69 -2.11
CA ASP A 26 -8.90 -9.53 -1.71
C ASP A 26 -9.01 -9.27 -0.20
N LYS A 27 -10.17 -8.81 0.26
CA LYS A 27 -10.46 -8.58 1.69
C LYS A 27 -10.17 -9.82 2.55
N ASP A 28 -10.44 -11.00 2.00
CA ASP A 28 -10.16 -12.28 2.66
C ASP A 28 -8.66 -12.51 2.90
N ASP A 29 -7.80 -12.11 1.94
CA ASP A 29 -6.35 -12.25 2.08
C ASP A 29 -5.85 -11.34 3.21
N PHE A 30 -6.36 -10.11 3.28
CA PHE A 30 -6.02 -9.18 4.36
C PHE A 30 -6.46 -9.69 5.74
N GLU A 31 -7.65 -10.31 5.85
CA GLU A 31 -8.12 -10.92 7.10
C GLU A 31 -7.18 -12.05 7.54
N ILE A 32 -6.77 -12.92 6.60
CA ILE A 32 -5.80 -13.99 6.86
C ILE A 32 -4.46 -13.42 7.35
N PHE A 33 -3.94 -12.40 6.67
CA PHE A 33 -2.64 -11.81 7.02
C PHE A 33 -2.68 -11.09 8.37
N GLU A 34 -3.79 -10.43 8.68
CA GLU A 34 -4.01 -9.79 9.97
C GLU A 34 -4.01 -10.82 11.10
N LEU A 35 -4.76 -11.90 10.93
CA LEU A 35 -4.84 -12.96 11.93
C LEU A 35 -3.48 -13.62 12.14
N GLN A 36 -2.77 -13.97 11.07
CA GLN A 36 -1.45 -14.59 11.17
C GLN A 36 -0.45 -13.67 11.89
N ASN A 37 -0.39 -12.38 11.52
CA ASN A 37 0.48 -11.42 12.17
C ASN A 37 0.10 -11.20 13.65
N ALA A 38 -1.20 -11.16 13.96
CA ALA A 38 -1.69 -11.04 15.33
C ALA A 38 -1.35 -12.27 16.19
N LEU A 39 -1.38 -13.48 15.60
CA LEU A 39 -0.93 -14.71 16.26
C LEU A 39 0.57 -14.69 16.52
N GLU A 40 1.37 -14.37 15.52
CA GLU A 40 2.84 -14.31 15.69
C GLU A 40 3.26 -13.30 16.74
N LYS A 41 2.53 -12.18 16.85
CA LYS A 41 2.78 -11.16 17.86
C LYS A 41 2.47 -11.62 19.28
N ASP A 42 1.40 -12.41 19.49
CA ASP A 42 0.95 -12.81 20.83
C ASP A 42 1.51 -14.16 21.29
N GLU A 43 1.75 -15.10 20.37
CA GLU A 43 2.20 -16.48 20.67
C GLU A 43 3.66 -16.75 20.24
N GLY A 44 4.24 -15.91 19.38
CA GLY A 44 5.62 -16.03 18.92
C GLY A 44 5.76 -16.37 17.43
N GLN A 45 6.95 -16.10 16.87
CA GLN A 45 7.24 -16.30 15.44
C GLN A 45 7.09 -17.79 15.06
N GLY A 46 6.44 -18.05 13.92
CA GLY A 46 6.23 -19.42 13.41
C GLY A 46 4.95 -20.10 13.91
N THR A 47 4.15 -19.43 14.75
CA THR A 47 2.83 -19.96 15.15
C THR A 47 1.87 -19.95 13.97
N THR A 48 1.21 -21.08 13.71
CA THR A 48 0.24 -21.25 12.61
C THR A 48 -1.18 -21.46 13.13
N PHE A 49 -2.17 -21.39 12.24
CA PHE A 49 -3.58 -21.67 12.56
C PHE A 49 -3.78 -23.14 12.98
N TYR A 50 -2.95 -24.03 12.46
CA TYR A 50 -2.97 -25.44 12.84
C TYR A 50 -2.32 -25.65 14.21
N SER A 51 -1.20 -24.97 14.50
CA SER A 51 -0.51 -25.11 15.78
C SER A 51 -1.35 -24.61 16.96
N ILE A 52 -2.13 -23.53 16.80
CA ILE A 52 -2.99 -23.04 17.89
C ILE A 52 -4.16 -23.99 18.23
N LEU A 53 -4.56 -24.81 17.26
CA LEU A 53 -5.56 -25.87 17.41
C LEU A 53 -4.93 -27.23 17.75
N ASN A 54 -3.60 -27.32 17.85
CA ASN A 54 -2.85 -28.57 18.01
C ASN A 54 -3.18 -29.61 16.91
N LEU A 55 -3.29 -29.15 15.67
CA LEU A 55 -3.57 -29.99 14.51
C LEU A 55 -2.41 -29.96 13.52
N THR A 56 -2.37 -30.96 12.64
CA THR A 56 -1.53 -30.96 11.45
C THR A 56 -2.30 -30.35 10.27
N ARG A 57 -1.55 -29.90 9.25
CA ARG A 57 -2.14 -29.35 8.02
C ARG A 57 -3.06 -30.34 7.29
N SER A 58 -2.86 -31.64 7.48
CA SER A 58 -3.69 -32.71 6.88
C SER A 58 -4.98 -33.00 7.65
N ALA A 59 -5.29 -32.26 8.72
CA ALA A 59 -6.47 -32.51 9.54
C ALA A 59 -7.78 -32.34 8.75
N SER A 60 -8.74 -33.22 9.02
CA SER A 60 -10.07 -33.15 8.41
C SER A 60 -10.91 -32.02 9.03
N ILE A 61 -11.99 -31.62 8.33
CA ILE A 61 -12.95 -30.62 8.86
C ILE A 61 -13.55 -31.07 10.21
N ASN A 62 -13.75 -32.38 10.38
CA ASN A 62 -14.27 -32.93 11.63
C ASN A 62 -13.28 -32.78 12.79
N ASP A 63 -11.99 -32.99 12.52
CA ASP A 63 -10.91 -32.82 13.50
C ASP A 63 -10.76 -31.35 13.89
N ILE A 64 -10.83 -30.44 12.91
CA ILE A 64 -10.84 -28.99 13.13
C ILE A 64 -12.00 -28.60 14.05
N ARG A 65 -13.21 -29.12 13.80
CA ARG A 65 -14.38 -28.83 14.65
C ARG A 65 -14.20 -29.35 16.07
N LYS A 66 -13.61 -30.55 16.24
CA LYS A 66 -13.35 -31.14 17.56
C LYS A 66 -12.30 -30.34 18.33
N ALA A 67 -11.19 -30.00 17.68
CA ALA A 67 -10.10 -29.22 18.26
C ALA A 67 -10.56 -27.82 18.66
N TYR A 68 -11.34 -27.14 17.80
CA TYR A 68 -11.91 -25.83 18.11
C TYR A 68 -12.76 -25.87 19.38
N ARG A 69 -13.62 -26.89 19.55
CA ARG A 69 -14.46 -27.03 20.75
C ARG A 69 -13.63 -27.24 22.02
N ALA A 70 -12.55 -28.02 21.94
CA ALA A 70 -11.65 -28.22 23.06
C ALA A 70 -10.94 -26.90 23.41
N ARG A 71 -10.35 -26.24 22.41
CA ARG A 71 -9.57 -25.02 22.60
C ARG A 71 -10.41 -23.83 23.03
N SER A 72 -11.64 -23.72 22.55
CA SER A 72 -12.61 -22.69 22.93
C SER A 72 -12.95 -22.77 24.42
N LYS A 73 -13.08 -23.97 25.00
CA LYS A 73 -13.30 -24.15 26.44
C LYS A 73 -12.10 -23.77 27.30
N GLU A 74 -10.89 -23.89 26.76
CA GLU A 74 -9.65 -23.56 27.47
C GLU A 74 -9.39 -22.04 27.45
N LEU A 75 -9.63 -21.40 26.30
CA LEU A 75 -9.39 -19.98 26.07
C LEU A 75 -10.61 -19.08 26.35
N HIS A 76 -11.66 -19.61 26.97
CA HIS A 76 -12.86 -18.83 27.23
C HIS A 76 -12.57 -17.64 28.16
N PRO A 77 -13.03 -16.41 27.84
CA PRO A 77 -12.74 -15.22 28.64
C PRO A 77 -13.22 -15.35 30.10
N ASP A 78 -14.34 -16.03 30.35
CA ASP A 78 -14.83 -16.28 31.72
C ASP A 78 -13.83 -17.02 32.62
N LYS A 79 -12.98 -17.87 32.05
CA LYS A 79 -11.93 -18.57 32.81
C LYS A 79 -10.69 -17.71 33.05
N HIS A 80 -10.54 -16.63 32.28
CA HIS A 80 -9.40 -15.72 32.32
C HIS A 80 -9.86 -14.25 32.49
N PRO A 81 -10.65 -13.92 33.54
CA PRO A 81 -11.30 -12.62 33.68
C PRO A 81 -10.33 -11.45 33.86
N HIS A 82 -9.08 -11.72 34.25
CA HIS A 82 -8.04 -10.71 34.44
C HIS A 82 -7.16 -10.51 33.21
N ASP A 83 -7.27 -11.35 32.18
CA ASP A 83 -6.50 -11.20 30.95
C ASP A 83 -7.28 -10.39 29.91
N SER A 84 -6.92 -9.11 29.77
CA SER A 84 -7.47 -8.23 28.73
C SER A 84 -7.29 -8.74 27.29
N LYS A 85 -6.36 -9.68 27.06
CA LYS A 85 -6.14 -10.31 25.76
C LYS A 85 -7.00 -11.55 25.54
N ALA A 86 -7.61 -12.14 26.57
CA ALA A 86 -8.38 -13.37 26.45
C ALA A 86 -9.55 -13.23 25.46
N THR A 87 -10.30 -12.14 25.54
CA THR A 87 -11.40 -11.85 24.60
C THR A 87 -10.91 -11.81 23.15
N LYS A 88 -9.81 -11.09 22.89
CA LYS A 88 -9.23 -10.99 21.54
C LYS A 88 -8.72 -12.34 21.04
N ARG A 89 -8.07 -13.14 21.89
CA ARG A 89 -7.62 -14.49 21.54
C ARG A 89 -8.79 -15.39 21.19
N PHE A 90 -9.88 -15.31 21.95
CA PHE A 90 -11.10 -16.08 21.70
C PHE A 90 -11.79 -15.68 20.39
N GLU A 91 -11.93 -14.38 20.12
CA GLU A 91 -12.46 -13.86 18.85
C GLU A 91 -11.64 -14.39 17.66
N ARG A 92 -10.32 -14.28 17.72
CA ARG A 92 -9.43 -14.79 16.67
C ARG A 92 -9.56 -16.29 16.48
N LEU A 93 -9.67 -17.07 17.56
CA LEU A 93 -9.90 -18.52 17.49
C LEU A 93 -11.17 -18.85 16.69
N GLY A 94 -12.25 -18.07 16.89
CA GLY A 94 -13.49 -18.20 16.13
C GLY A 94 -13.29 -17.95 14.64
N VAL A 95 -12.57 -16.89 14.28
CA VAL A 95 -12.29 -16.55 12.87
C VAL A 95 -11.36 -17.59 12.22
N ILE A 96 -10.33 -18.06 12.92
CA ILE A 96 -9.43 -19.12 12.45
C ILE A 96 -10.23 -20.39 12.12
N ASN A 97 -11.12 -20.82 13.00
CA ASN A 97 -11.98 -21.98 12.74
C ASN A 97 -12.92 -21.74 11.54
N LYS A 98 -13.38 -20.51 11.32
CA LYS A 98 -14.18 -20.17 10.12
C LYS A 98 -13.33 -20.29 8.85
N ILE A 99 -12.10 -19.78 8.85
CA ILE A 99 -11.19 -19.82 7.69
C ILE A 99 -10.80 -21.26 7.34
N LEU A 100 -10.39 -22.06 8.33
CA LEU A 100 -9.93 -23.44 8.10
C LEU A 100 -11.04 -24.40 7.64
N ARG A 101 -12.32 -24.02 7.77
CA ARG A 101 -13.47 -24.83 7.35
C ARG A 101 -14.04 -24.41 5.99
N ASP A 102 -13.52 -23.35 5.41
CA ASP A 102 -14.03 -22.68 4.22
C ASP A 102 -12.99 -22.78 3.09
N GLU A 103 -13.33 -22.32 1.89
CA GLU A 103 -12.41 -22.28 0.72
C GLU A 103 -11.17 -21.42 0.99
N ARG A 104 -11.26 -20.52 1.99
CA ARG A 104 -10.17 -19.67 2.48
C ARG A 104 -9.01 -20.47 3.10
N ARG A 105 -9.23 -21.75 3.44
CA ARG A 105 -8.16 -22.67 3.87
C ARG A 105 -7.08 -22.80 2.79
N ASP A 106 -7.48 -22.94 1.53
CA ASP A 106 -6.53 -23.13 0.43
C ASP A 106 -5.67 -21.87 0.22
N ARG A 107 -6.28 -20.68 0.35
CA ARG A 107 -5.55 -19.40 0.35
C ARG A 107 -4.53 -19.35 1.49
N TYR A 108 -4.94 -19.69 2.72
CA TYR A 108 -4.05 -19.73 3.87
C TYR A 108 -2.87 -20.71 3.66
N ASP A 109 -3.17 -21.90 3.17
CA ASP A 109 -2.21 -22.97 2.89
C ASP A 109 -1.19 -22.57 1.80
N HIS A 110 -1.64 -21.83 0.79
CA HIS A 110 -0.77 -21.22 -0.22
C HIS A 110 0.20 -20.23 0.42
N PHE A 111 -0.28 -19.31 1.26
CA PHE A 111 0.59 -18.34 1.95
C PHE A 111 1.51 -18.98 2.99
N LEU A 112 1.07 -20.05 3.65
CA LEU A 112 1.91 -20.79 4.58
C LEU A 112 3.11 -21.45 3.88
N THR A 113 2.93 -21.90 2.64
CA THR A 113 3.98 -22.56 1.85
C THR A 113 4.90 -21.54 1.15
N ASN A 114 4.31 -20.49 0.55
CA ASN A 114 5.04 -19.49 -0.22
C ASN A 114 5.54 -18.29 0.60
N GLY A 115 5.12 -18.19 1.86
CA GLY A 115 5.40 -17.09 2.75
C GLY A 115 4.32 -16.00 2.74
N PHE A 116 4.13 -15.36 3.90
CA PHE A 116 3.19 -14.26 4.05
C PHE A 116 3.80 -12.93 3.56
N PRO A 117 3.07 -12.16 2.73
CA PRO A 117 3.57 -10.87 2.27
C PRO A 117 3.51 -9.81 3.37
N ARG A 118 4.44 -8.85 3.33
CA ARG A 118 4.43 -7.69 4.23
C ARG A 118 3.43 -6.65 3.74
N TRP A 119 2.21 -6.66 4.24
CA TRP A 119 1.11 -5.80 3.74
C TRP A 119 0.85 -4.52 4.58
N ARG A 120 1.43 -4.41 5.78
CA ARG A 120 1.36 -3.22 6.65
C ARG A 120 2.72 -2.51 6.75
N GLY A 121 2.66 -1.19 6.93
CA GLY A 121 3.83 -0.34 7.17
C GLY A 121 4.57 0.11 5.90
N THR A 122 5.54 1.01 6.06
CA THR A 122 6.35 1.53 4.94
C THR A 122 7.14 0.42 4.22
N GLY A 123 7.46 -0.67 4.93
CA GLY A 123 8.08 -1.87 4.37
C GLY A 123 7.29 -2.56 3.25
N TYR A 124 5.97 -2.41 3.19
CA TYR A 124 5.17 -2.90 2.06
C TYR A 124 5.56 -2.18 0.77
N TYR A 125 5.60 -0.84 0.80
CA TYR A 125 5.97 -0.03 -0.34
C TYR A 125 7.42 -0.30 -0.77
N TYR A 126 8.36 -0.48 0.17
CA TYR A 126 9.74 -0.82 -0.17
C TYR A 126 9.93 -2.22 -0.76
N SER A 127 9.11 -3.20 -0.38
CA SER A 127 9.22 -4.56 -0.91
C SER A 127 8.61 -4.69 -2.31
N ARG A 128 7.49 -3.99 -2.56
CA ARG A 128 6.78 -3.94 -3.84
C ARG A 128 7.45 -3.01 -4.84
N PHE A 129 7.86 -1.82 -4.39
CA PHE A 129 8.49 -0.78 -5.20
C PHE A 129 9.97 -0.72 -4.82
N ARG A 130 10.78 -1.48 -5.56
CA ARG A 130 12.25 -1.39 -5.51
C ARG A 130 12.70 -0.53 -6.69
N PRO A 131 12.71 0.82 -6.55
CA PRO A 131 13.09 1.67 -7.66
C PRO A 131 14.52 1.37 -8.06
N SER A 132 14.74 1.11 -9.35
CA SER A 132 16.09 0.97 -9.87
C SER A 132 16.82 2.31 -9.78
N LEU A 133 18.15 2.28 -9.71
CA LEU A 133 18.97 3.50 -9.74
C LEU A 133 18.58 4.40 -10.93
N ALA A 134 18.37 3.81 -12.10
CA ALA A 134 17.94 4.51 -13.30
C ALA A 134 16.58 5.20 -13.12
N PHE A 135 15.60 4.53 -12.50
CA PHE A 135 14.30 5.11 -12.21
C PHE A 135 14.43 6.33 -11.28
N VAL A 136 15.25 6.24 -10.24
CA VAL A 136 15.49 7.35 -9.31
C VAL A 136 16.12 8.54 -10.04
N LEU A 137 17.16 8.29 -10.85
CA LEU A 137 17.82 9.34 -11.62
C LEU A 137 16.86 10.02 -12.61
N LEU A 138 16.04 9.24 -13.32
CA LEU A 138 15.03 9.77 -14.23
C LEU A 138 13.98 10.60 -13.49
N PHE A 139 13.53 10.15 -12.32
CA PHE A 139 12.59 10.92 -11.49
C PHE A 139 13.19 12.25 -11.05
N ILE A 140 14.45 12.27 -10.61
CA ILE A 140 15.15 13.50 -10.23
C ILE A 140 15.27 14.43 -11.43
N ILE A 141 15.72 13.94 -12.59
CA ILE A 141 15.84 14.73 -13.82
C ILE A 141 14.49 15.33 -14.22
N ALA A 142 13.42 14.52 -14.17
CA ALA A 142 12.06 14.98 -14.48
C ALA A 142 11.57 16.04 -13.49
N ALA A 143 11.83 15.86 -12.20
CA ALA A 143 11.47 16.82 -11.17
C ALA A 143 12.24 18.15 -11.34
N THR A 144 13.56 18.09 -11.55
CA THR A 144 14.40 19.27 -11.80
C THR A 144 13.97 20.00 -13.08
N SER A 145 13.68 19.26 -14.15
CA SER A 145 13.15 19.82 -15.40
C SER A 145 11.80 20.50 -15.19
N GLY A 146 10.90 19.86 -14.44
CA GLY A 146 9.59 20.43 -14.08
C GLY A 146 9.71 21.75 -13.32
N VAL A 147 10.58 21.81 -12.31
CA VAL A 147 10.86 23.05 -11.56
C VAL A 147 11.41 24.14 -12.49
N GLN A 148 12.34 23.80 -13.38
CA GLN A 148 12.90 24.75 -14.33
C GLN A 148 11.84 25.33 -15.27
N LEU A 149 10.90 24.50 -15.74
CA LEU A 149 9.78 24.95 -16.57
C LEU A 149 8.82 25.87 -15.80
N LEU A 150 8.56 25.58 -14.53
CA LEU A 150 7.75 26.45 -13.67
C LEU A 150 8.39 27.83 -13.49
N ILE A 151 9.70 27.88 -13.22
CA ILE A 151 10.43 29.14 -13.11
C ILE A 151 10.37 29.92 -14.43
N LYS A 152 10.61 29.25 -15.57
CA LYS A 152 10.48 29.89 -16.90
C LYS A 152 9.07 30.42 -17.14
N MET A 153 8.03 29.71 -16.71
CA MET A 153 6.65 30.14 -16.84
C MET A 153 6.37 31.42 -16.03
N ILE A 154 6.86 31.48 -14.78
CA ILE A 154 6.71 32.65 -13.91
C ILE A 154 7.50 33.84 -14.48
N ASN A 155 8.74 33.61 -14.91
CA ASN A 155 9.59 34.65 -15.47
C ASN A 155 9.00 35.21 -16.76
N TRP A 156 8.52 34.35 -17.67
CA TRP A 156 7.85 34.79 -18.90
C TRP A 156 6.72 35.78 -18.62
N ARG A 157 5.87 35.51 -17.63
CA ARG A 157 4.78 36.43 -17.25
C ARG A 157 5.32 37.78 -16.77
N ARG A 158 6.35 37.77 -15.92
CA ARG A 158 6.99 39.00 -15.42
C ARG A 158 7.70 39.78 -16.54
N ASP A 159 8.32 39.08 -17.47
CA ASP A 159 9.04 39.68 -18.59
C ASP A 159 8.07 40.38 -19.53
N VAL A 160 6.90 39.79 -19.82
CA VAL A 160 5.85 40.44 -20.61
C VAL A 160 5.38 41.74 -19.95
N SER A 161 5.09 41.73 -18.65
CA SER A 161 4.71 42.96 -17.93
C SER A 161 5.81 44.02 -17.92
N ARG A 162 7.09 43.62 -17.83
CA ARG A 162 8.24 44.54 -17.95
C ARG A 162 8.37 45.12 -19.36
N LEU A 163 8.09 44.34 -20.40
CA LEU A 163 8.11 44.84 -21.79
C LEU A 163 6.99 45.85 -22.03
N GLU A 164 5.81 45.63 -21.46
CA GLU A 164 4.69 46.58 -21.53
C GLU A 164 5.04 47.90 -20.84
N SER A 165 5.63 47.87 -19.64
CA SER A 165 6.03 49.10 -18.95
C SER A 165 7.11 49.86 -19.72
N LEU A 166 8.14 49.16 -20.21
CA LEU A 166 9.20 49.77 -21.02
C LEU A 166 8.65 50.39 -22.31
N ARG A 167 7.71 49.72 -22.98
CA ARG A 167 7.04 50.25 -24.18
C ARG A 167 6.30 51.54 -23.86
N THR A 168 5.56 51.57 -22.76
CA THR A 168 4.82 52.76 -22.31
C THR A 168 5.78 53.90 -21.96
N THR A 169 6.84 53.63 -21.20
CA THR A 169 7.86 54.63 -20.87
C THR A 169 8.54 55.21 -22.12
N ALA A 170 8.91 54.35 -23.08
CA ALA A 170 9.52 54.78 -24.33
C ALA A 170 8.58 55.68 -25.15
N LYS A 171 7.28 55.35 -25.21
CA LYS A 171 6.26 56.19 -25.87
C LYS A 171 6.13 57.55 -25.19
N ILE A 172 6.08 57.59 -23.86
CA ILE A 172 5.98 58.83 -23.09
C ILE A 172 7.22 59.72 -23.32
N MET A 173 8.42 59.14 -23.34
CA MET A 173 9.66 59.88 -23.59
C MET A 173 9.73 60.47 -25.01
N ALA A 174 9.26 59.71 -26.01
CA ALA A 174 9.33 60.13 -27.40
C ALA A 174 8.21 61.12 -27.81
N TRP A 175 6.99 60.94 -27.29
CA TRP A 175 5.78 61.63 -27.76
C TRP A 175 5.04 62.43 -26.68
N GLY A 176 5.53 62.41 -25.43
CA GLY A 176 4.93 63.11 -24.29
C GLY A 176 3.78 62.34 -23.59
N PRO A 177 3.27 62.85 -22.46
CA PRO A 177 2.33 62.15 -21.56
C PRO A 177 0.89 62.02 -22.08
N ARG A 178 0.64 62.34 -23.36
CA ARG A 178 -0.70 62.32 -23.98
C ARG A 178 -1.01 61.01 -24.75
N PHE A 179 -0.09 60.04 -24.74
CA PHE A 179 -0.22 58.71 -25.37
C PHE A 179 0.20 57.59 -24.42
#